data_AF-A0A1J0R9Z0-F1
#
_entry.id   AF-A0A1J0R9Z0-F1
#
_cell.length_a   1.000
_cell.length_b   1.000
_cell.length_c   1.000
_cell.angle_alpha   90.00
_cell.angle_beta   90.00
_cell.angle_gamma   90.00
#
_symmetry.space_group_name_H-M   'P 1'
#
loop_
_entity.id
_entity.type
_entity.pdbx_description
1 polymer ?
#
loop_
_entity_poly.entity_id
_entity_poly.type
_entity_poly.pdbx_seq_one_letter_code
_entity_poly.pdbx_strand_id
1 'polypeptide(L)'
;VWDSNSERKTACGDTGRSSKGALAGTSLAQDALCLCVKDASLTEQASCSKYAADALSVTADGTPDTKADWWKLQAACERQRASNSLTGSDIRRATATFTAHIAKPQSTGNKINVLGKLNGNGGNGCDGGTDLHGGACVYYGTDAAGGPGNIQWLQLMLTAADKLDAAKQAAAKAYALEQHLLSLKKTLATLDTGTTAEPTSKVDTQPGTIQDKQQDTGKQTECEKHTDKTAEQCKSLGCDYDAENKKCKSKAGTENTAAETGNDKTEEKCAEKEQKG
;
A
#
# COMPACT_ATOMS: atom_id res chain seq x y z
N VAL A 1 17.24 -27.44 -14.74
CA VAL A 1 16.24 -27.99 -13.78
C VAL A 1 17.03 -28.92 -12.88
N TRP A 2 16.73 -28.99 -11.58
CA TRP A 2 17.55 -29.71 -10.61
C TRP A 2 17.01 -31.12 -10.42
N ASP A 3 17.89 -32.11 -10.54
CA ASP A 3 17.56 -33.53 -10.53
C ASP A 3 17.84 -34.17 -9.15
N SER A 4 18.34 -33.39 -8.16
CA SER A 4 18.61 -33.89 -6.79
C SER A 4 18.63 -32.81 -5.69
N ASN A 5 18.55 -33.23 -4.41
CA ASN A 5 18.61 -32.35 -3.23
C ASN A 5 19.91 -31.52 -3.15
N SER A 6 21.04 -32.09 -3.59
CA SER A 6 22.34 -31.39 -3.64
C SER A 6 22.33 -30.26 -4.68
N GLU A 7 21.61 -30.44 -5.79
CA GLU A 7 21.46 -29.42 -6.82
C GLU A 7 20.50 -28.33 -6.37
N ARG A 8 19.41 -28.69 -5.69
CA ARG A 8 18.49 -27.72 -5.07
C ARG A 8 19.21 -26.85 -4.05
N LYS A 9 20.01 -27.46 -3.16
CA LYS A 9 20.85 -26.73 -2.20
C LYS A 9 21.82 -25.77 -2.89
N THR A 10 22.48 -26.19 -3.97
CA THR A 10 23.41 -25.33 -4.73
C THR A 10 22.69 -24.13 -5.32
N ALA A 11 21.46 -24.30 -5.75
CA ALA A 11 20.74 -23.27 -6.48
C ALA A 11 19.89 -22.36 -5.59
N CYS A 12 19.26 -22.91 -4.55
CA CYS A 12 18.43 -22.20 -3.59
C CYS A 12 19.23 -21.69 -2.38
N GLY A 13 20.36 -22.32 -2.07
CA GLY A 13 21.41 -21.81 -1.21
C GLY A 13 21.80 -22.72 -0.04
N ASP A 14 23.11 -22.73 0.26
CA ASP A 14 23.73 -23.43 1.37
C ASP A 14 23.97 -22.45 2.54
N THR A 15 23.12 -22.51 3.55
CA THR A 15 23.23 -21.69 4.78
C THR A 15 24.39 -22.11 5.69
N GLY A 16 25.07 -23.23 5.40
CA GLY A 16 26.38 -23.58 5.95
C GLY A 16 27.50 -22.69 5.40
N ARG A 17 27.23 -21.93 4.32
CA ARG A 17 28.15 -20.98 3.69
C ARG A 17 27.61 -19.55 3.77
N SER A 18 28.46 -18.57 3.44
CA SER A 18 28.06 -17.16 3.34
C SER A 18 27.50 -16.79 1.97
N SER A 19 27.78 -17.57 0.93
CA SER A 19 27.34 -17.28 -0.44
C SER A 19 25.86 -17.61 -0.65
N LYS A 20 25.17 -16.77 -1.43
CA LYS A 20 23.80 -17.04 -1.86
C LYS A 20 23.68 -18.26 -2.76
N GLY A 21 22.48 -18.82 -2.87
CA GLY A 21 22.17 -19.81 -3.90
C GLY A 21 22.34 -19.27 -5.32
N ALA A 22 22.73 -20.12 -6.27
CA ALA A 22 22.99 -19.69 -7.66
C ALA A 22 21.78 -19.02 -8.35
N LEU A 23 20.55 -19.45 -8.02
CA LEU A 23 19.32 -18.85 -8.56
C LEU A 23 18.61 -17.92 -7.56
N ALA A 24 19.07 -17.88 -6.30
CA ALA A 24 18.48 -17.05 -5.25
C ALA A 24 18.48 -15.56 -5.63
N GLY A 25 17.29 -14.99 -5.70
CA GLY A 25 17.06 -13.57 -5.96
C GLY A 25 17.17 -13.17 -7.44
N THR A 26 17.39 -14.11 -8.36
CA THR A 26 17.46 -13.82 -9.81
C THR A 26 16.09 -13.46 -10.39
N SER A 27 15.05 -14.20 -10.00
CA SER A 27 13.67 -13.90 -10.33
C SER A 27 12.73 -14.40 -9.25
N LEU A 28 11.54 -13.78 -9.14
CA LEU A 28 10.50 -14.24 -8.22
C LEU A 28 10.06 -15.68 -8.54
N ALA A 29 10.13 -16.08 -9.82
CA ALA A 29 9.82 -17.43 -10.24
C ALA A 29 10.81 -18.45 -9.67
N GLN A 30 12.11 -18.17 -9.76
CA GLN A 30 13.12 -19.08 -9.21
C GLN A 30 13.02 -19.18 -7.69
N ASP A 31 12.78 -18.05 -7.01
CA ASP A 31 12.57 -18.05 -5.57
C ASP A 31 11.31 -18.84 -5.18
N ALA A 32 10.20 -18.66 -5.90
CA ALA A 32 8.98 -19.43 -5.68
C ALA A 32 9.21 -20.93 -5.91
N LEU A 33 9.96 -21.31 -6.94
CA LEU A 33 10.28 -22.71 -7.17
C LEU A 33 11.12 -23.29 -6.03
N CYS A 34 12.14 -22.57 -5.55
CA CYS A 34 12.94 -22.97 -4.38
C CYS A 34 12.11 -23.18 -3.11
N LEU A 35 11.04 -22.41 -2.91
CA LEU A 35 10.13 -22.56 -1.76
C LEU A 35 9.17 -23.73 -1.91
N CYS A 36 8.72 -23.99 -3.13
CA CYS A 36 7.47 -24.70 -3.34
C CYS A 36 7.63 -26.05 -4.01
N VAL A 37 8.58 -26.20 -4.94
CA VAL A 37 8.66 -27.42 -5.74
C VAL A 37 8.94 -28.64 -4.89
N LYS A 38 8.36 -29.75 -5.33
CA LYS A 38 8.52 -31.06 -4.72
C LYS A 38 9.33 -31.96 -5.63
N ASP A 39 10.15 -32.81 -5.05
CA ASP A 39 10.78 -33.94 -5.73
C ASP A 39 9.92 -35.21 -5.52
N ALA A 40 10.42 -36.35 -6.01
CA ALA A 40 9.74 -37.64 -5.90
C ALA A 40 9.63 -38.17 -4.44
N SER A 41 10.42 -37.66 -3.50
CA SER A 41 10.43 -38.08 -2.10
C SER A 41 9.38 -37.35 -1.24
N LEU A 42 8.86 -36.23 -1.74
CA LEU A 42 7.89 -35.39 -1.03
C LEU A 42 6.44 -35.81 -1.34
N THR A 43 5.70 -36.15 -0.27
CA THR A 43 4.30 -36.60 -0.32
C THR A 43 3.29 -35.46 -0.25
N GLU A 44 3.69 -34.29 0.29
CA GLU A 44 2.83 -33.11 0.39
C GLU A 44 2.69 -32.46 -1.00
N GLN A 45 1.47 -32.48 -1.54
CA GLN A 45 1.23 -32.06 -2.92
C GLN A 45 1.10 -30.54 -3.08
N ALA A 46 0.69 -29.82 -2.03
CA ALA A 46 0.30 -28.41 -2.10
C ALA A 46 1.02 -27.53 -1.06
N SER A 47 2.33 -27.70 -0.86
CA SER A 47 3.10 -26.97 0.18
C SER A 47 3.03 -25.44 0.10
N CYS A 48 2.69 -24.88 -1.07
CA CYS A 48 2.54 -23.43 -1.30
C CYS A 48 1.14 -23.00 -1.73
N SER A 49 0.15 -23.89 -1.72
CA SER A 49 -1.23 -23.55 -2.04
C SER A 49 -2.19 -24.28 -1.11
N LYS A 50 -3.29 -23.61 -0.75
CA LYS A 50 -4.39 -24.26 -0.03
C LYS A 50 -5.30 -25.10 -0.95
N TYR A 51 -5.04 -25.09 -2.26
CA TYR A 51 -5.89 -25.73 -3.26
C TYR A 51 -5.20 -26.95 -3.86
N ALA A 52 -5.87 -28.11 -3.78
CA ALA A 52 -5.38 -29.34 -4.38
C ALA A 52 -5.20 -29.25 -5.91
N ALA A 53 -5.95 -28.36 -6.58
CA ALA A 53 -5.80 -28.10 -8.01
C ALA A 53 -4.45 -27.47 -8.39
N ASP A 54 -3.74 -26.88 -7.43
CA ASP A 54 -2.41 -26.31 -7.62
C ASP A 54 -1.30 -27.30 -7.22
N ALA A 55 -1.64 -28.59 -7.09
CA ALA A 55 -0.69 -29.63 -6.77
C ALA A 55 0.49 -29.62 -7.74
N LEU A 56 1.69 -29.53 -7.17
CA LEU A 56 2.93 -29.47 -7.91
C LEU A 56 3.30 -30.87 -8.40
N SER A 57 3.92 -30.94 -9.58
CA SER A 57 4.15 -32.20 -10.29
C SER A 57 5.63 -32.54 -10.40
N VAL A 58 5.90 -33.84 -10.45
CA VAL A 58 7.20 -34.36 -10.88
C VAL A 58 7.05 -34.91 -12.30
N THR A 59 8.08 -34.74 -13.12
CA THR A 59 8.19 -35.37 -14.44
C THR A 59 8.39 -36.88 -14.30
N ALA A 60 8.34 -37.61 -15.42
CA ALA A 60 8.43 -39.07 -15.43
C ALA A 60 9.76 -39.62 -14.89
N ASP A 61 10.83 -38.81 -14.89
CA ASP A 61 12.15 -39.10 -14.33
C ASP A 61 12.25 -38.75 -12.83
N GLY A 62 11.17 -38.27 -12.20
CA GLY A 62 11.12 -37.94 -10.78
C GLY A 62 11.64 -36.55 -10.43
N THR A 63 11.93 -35.70 -11.42
CA THR A 63 12.43 -34.33 -11.22
C THR A 63 11.26 -33.33 -11.18
N PRO A 64 11.43 -32.11 -10.62
CA PRO A 64 10.33 -31.14 -10.58
C PRO A 64 9.98 -30.59 -11.97
N ASP A 65 8.68 -30.55 -12.32
CA ASP A 65 8.21 -29.88 -13.54
C ASP A 65 8.15 -28.36 -13.34
N THR A 66 9.33 -27.75 -13.20
CA THR A 66 9.49 -26.33 -12.85
C THR A 66 8.71 -25.37 -13.74
N LYS A 67 8.52 -25.70 -15.02
CA LYS A 67 7.77 -24.84 -15.95
C LYS A 67 6.27 -24.92 -15.68
N ALA A 68 5.71 -26.13 -15.62
CA ALA A 68 4.27 -26.29 -15.34
C ALA A 68 3.94 -25.79 -13.93
N ASP A 69 4.81 -26.07 -12.96
CA ASP A 69 4.63 -25.70 -11.56
C ASP A 69 4.71 -24.19 -11.34
N TRP A 70 5.57 -23.48 -12.07
CA TRP A 70 5.56 -22.02 -12.06
C TRP A 70 4.19 -21.46 -12.45
N TRP A 71 3.57 -21.97 -13.52
CA TRP A 71 2.26 -21.49 -13.95
C TRP A 71 1.16 -21.79 -12.93
N LYS A 72 1.22 -22.93 -12.25
CA LYS A 72 0.29 -23.25 -11.15
C LYS A 72 0.46 -22.27 -9.99
N LEU A 73 1.70 -21.99 -9.58
CA LEU A 73 2.01 -21.03 -8.52
C LEU A 73 1.56 -19.61 -8.90
N GLN A 74 1.76 -19.21 -10.14
CA GLN A 74 1.25 -17.94 -10.65
C GLN A 74 -0.28 -17.87 -10.56
N ALA A 75 -0.98 -18.90 -11.05
CA ALA A 75 -2.45 -18.95 -10.97
C ALA A 75 -2.94 -18.92 -9.52
N ALA A 76 -2.27 -19.61 -8.60
CA ALA A 76 -2.58 -19.57 -7.18
C ALA A 76 -2.41 -18.17 -6.59
N CYS A 77 -1.34 -17.46 -6.97
CA CYS A 77 -1.09 -16.08 -6.56
C CYS A 77 -2.15 -15.12 -7.12
N GLU A 78 -2.54 -15.27 -8.39
CA GLU A 78 -3.57 -14.44 -9.02
C GLU A 78 -4.93 -14.56 -8.32
N ARG A 79 -5.28 -15.75 -7.82
CA ARG A 79 -6.52 -15.94 -7.03
C ARG A 79 -6.49 -15.21 -5.68
N GLN A 80 -5.31 -14.85 -5.17
CA GLN A 80 -5.18 -14.06 -3.94
C GLN A 80 -5.20 -12.54 -4.18
N ARG A 81 -5.21 -12.11 -5.44
CA ARG A 81 -5.17 -10.69 -5.78
C ARG A 81 -6.47 -10.00 -5.36
N ALA A 82 -6.38 -9.13 -4.36
CA ALA A 82 -7.53 -8.38 -3.84
C ALA A 82 -7.87 -7.10 -4.65
N SER A 83 -6.91 -6.56 -5.39
CA SER A 83 -7.09 -5.33 -6.18
C SER A 83 -6.40 -5.43 -7.54
N ASN A 84 -7.02 -4.82 -8.55
CA ASN A 84 -6.43 -4.63 -9.88
C ASN A 84 -5.63 -3.32 -9.97
N SER A 85 -5.73 -2.44 -8.97
CA SER A 85 -4.93 -1.21 -8.91
C SER A 85 -3.65 -1.45 -8.10
N LEU A 86 -2.52 -1.13 -8.71
CA LEU A 86 -1.19 -1.20 -8.10
C LEU A 86 -0.54 0.19 -8.15
N THR A 87 -0.02 0.64 -7.02
CA THR A 87 0.73 1.89 -6.92
C THR A 87 2.21 1.63 -6.64
N GLY A 88 3.08 2.60 -6.91
CA GLY A 88 4.48 2.51 -6.49
C GLY A 88 4.63 2.32 -4.97
N SER A 89 3.75 2.95 -4.17
CA SER A 89 3.70 2.76 -2.72
C SER A 89 3.40 1.31 -2.31
N ASP A 90 2.49 0.63 -3.02
CA ASP A 90 2.16 -0.78 -2.74
C ASP A 90 3.35 -1.70 -2.97
N ILE A 91 4.07 -1.50 -4.07
CA ILE A 91 5.29 -2.27 -4.37
C ILE A 91 6.35 -2.03 -3.30
N ARG A 92 6.62 -0.77 -2.94
CA ARG A 92 7.61 -0.43 -1.90
C ARG A 92 7.24 -1.03 -0.55
N ARG A 93 5.95 -1.03 -0.19
CA ARG A 93 5.46 -1.68 1.03
C ARG A 93 5.66 -3.19 1.00
N ALA A 94 5.35 -3.85 -0.11
CA ALA A 94 5.59 -5.28 -0.26
C ALA A 94 7.09 -5.62 -0.16
N THR A 95 7.95 -4.85 -0.83
CA THR A 95 9.41 -4.97 -0.74
C THR A 95 9.91 -4.78 0.69
N ALA A 96 9.42 -3.77 1.43
CA ALA A 96 9.81 -3.55 2.83
C ALA A 96 9.38 -4.69 3.76
N THR A 97 8.17 -5.20 3.58
CA THR A 97 7.68 -6.38 4.32
C THR A 97 8.55 -7.60 4.04
N PHE A 98 8.91 -7.81 2.77
CA PHE A 98 9.77 -8.90 2.35
C PHE A 98 11.17 -8.79 2.97
N THR A 99 11.84 -7.64 2.87
CA THR A 99 13.19 -7.45 3.42
C THR A 99 13.21 -7.59 4.94
N ALA A 100 12.19 -7.06 5.62
CA ALA A 100 12.03 -7.23 7.06
C ALA A 100 11.76 -8.69 7.45
N HIS A 101 11.07 -9.46 6.60
CA HIS A 101 10.83 -10.88 6.84
C HIS A 101 12.11 -11.70 6.74
N ILE A 102 12.88 -11.53 5.67
CA ILE A 102 14.11 -12.33 5.45
C ILE A 102 15.26 -11.93 6.39
N ALA A 103 15.22 -10.73 6.97
CA ALA A 103 16.19 -10.30 7.98
C ALA A 103 16.02 -11.01 9.33
N LYS A 104 14.85 -11.63 9.58
CA LYS A 104 14.61 -12.37 10.82
C LYS A 104 15.36 -13.71 10.82
N PRO A 105 15.87 -14.15 11.98
CA PRO A 105 16.30 -15.53 12.18
C PRO A 105 15.22 -16.55 11.76
N GLN A 106 15.57 -17.46 10.84
CA GLN A 106 14.66 -18.51 10.32
C GLN A 106 14.95 -19.91 10.89
N SER A 107 15.92 -20.03 11.80
CA SER A 107 16.32 -21.31 12.41
C SER A 107 16.86 -21.10 13.83
N THR A 108 17.05 -22.17 14.60
CA THR A 108 17.68 -22.10 15.93
C THR A 108 19.17 -21.73 15.86
N GLY A 109 19.77 -21.85 14.67
CA GLY A 109 21.13 -21.39 14.36
C GLY A 109 21.19 -19.92 13.93
N ASN A 110 20.10 -19.16 14.08
CA ASN A 110 19.98 -17.75 13.74
C ASN A 110 20.32 -17.41 12.28
N LYS A 111 19.95 -18.28 11.32
CA LYS A 111 20.16 -18.00 9.90
C LYS A 111 19.27 -16.84 9.43
N ILE A 112 19.88 -15.81 8.86
CA ILE A 112 19.22 -14.61 8.29
C ILE A 112 19.40 -14.57 6.77
N ASN A 113 18.74 -13.62 6.11
CA ASN A 113 18.66 -13.52 4.65
C ASN A 113 18.09 -14.80 4.04
N VAL A 114 17.10 -15.38 4.73
CA VAL A 114 16.42 -16.59 4.32
C VAL A 114 14.93 -16.29 4.17
N LEU A 115 14.35 -16.72 3.05
CA LEU A 115 12.92 -16.81 2.85
C LEU A 115 12.49 -18.28 2.96
N GLY A 116 11.38 -18.56 3.62
CA GLY A 116 10.89 -19.93 3.81
C GLY A 116 11.29 -20.52 5.14
N LYS A 117 11.17 -21.85 5.26
CA LYS A 117 11.33 -22.56 6.54
C LYS A 117 12.59 -23.40 6.53
N LEU A 118 13.39 -23.25 7.59
CA LEU A 118 14.50 -24.14 7.93
C LEU A 118 14.15 -24.95 9.19
N ASN A 119 14.57 -26.21 9.22
CA ASN A 119 14.46 -27.05 10.40
C ASN A 119 15.72 -26.96 11.27
N GLY A 120 15.55 -27.16 12.58
CA GLY A 120 16.63 -27.15 13.57
C GLY A 120 17.55 -25.93 13.42
N ASN A 121 18.86 -26.16 13.34
CA ASN A 121 19.84 -25.08 13.19
C ASN A 121 19.96 -24.51 11.77
N GLY A 122 19.32 -25.15 10.77
CA GLY A 122 19.41 -24.75 9.38
C GLY A 122 20.80 -24.93 8.78
N GLY A 123 21.55 -25.97 9.16
CA GLY A 123 22.91 -26.23 8.66
C GLY A 123 22.95 -26.88 7.26
N ASN A 124 21.91 -27.61 6.86
CA ASN A 124 21.85 -28.23 5.54
C ASN A 124 21.36 -27.24 4.47
N GLY A 125 20.64 -26.18 4.86
CA GLY A 125 20.22 -25.12 3.96
C GLY A 125 19.00 -25.45 3.15
N CYS A 126 18.90 -24.84 1.96
CA CYS A 126 17.71 -24.90 1.13
C CYS A 126 17.71 -26.11 0.20
N ASP A 127 17.72 -27.29 0.79
CA ASP A 127 17.72 -28.59 0.11
C ASP A 127 16.31 -29.14 -0.17
N GLY A 128 15.26 -28.49 0.35
CA GLY A 128 13.88 -28.95 0.23
C GLY A 128 13.47 -30.07 1.18
N GLY A 129 14.41 -30.55 2.00
CA GLY A 129 14.21 -31.68 2.89
C GLY A 129 13.33 -31.35 4.09
N THR A 130 12.69 -32.38 4.64
CA THR A 130 12.02 -32.35 5.94
C THR A 130 12.94 -32.80 7.08
N ASP A 131 14.24 -32.96 6.79
CA ASP A 131 15.23 -33.40 7.76
C ASP A 131 15.46 -32.37 8.88
N LEU A 132 16.28 -32.75 9.87
CA LEU A 132 16.49 -31.93 11.08
C LEU A 132 17.16 -30.57 10.83
N HIS A 133 17.83 -30.36 9.69
CA HIS A 133 18.71 -29.20 9.47
C HIS A 133 18.55 -28.52 8.10
N GLY A 134 17.72 -29.07 7.21
CA GLY A 134 17.38 -28.56 5.88
C GLY A 134 16.02 -27.88 5.83
N GLY A 135 15.54 -27.58 4.63
CA GLY A 135 14.23 -26.96 4.47
C GLY A 135 13.91 -26.41 3.09
N ALA A 136 12.64 -26.09 2.93
CA ALA A 136 12.10 -25.41 1.75
C ALA A 136 12.30 -23.89 1.91
N CYS A 137 13.39 -23.38 1.33
CA CYS A 137 13.79 -22.00 1.49
C CYS A 137 14.53 -21.42 0.29
N VAL A 138 14.83 -20.12 0.36
CA VAL A 138 15.78 -19.41 -0.49
C VAL A 138 16.76 -18.70 0.43
N TYR A 139 18.06 -18.89 0.24
CA TYR A 139 19.09 -18.21 0.99
C TYR A 139 19.83 -17.20 0.11
N TYR A 140 19.74 -15.94 0.51
CA TYR A 140 20.30 -14.79 -0.22
C TYR A 140 21.72 -14.44 0.20
N GLY A 141 22.41 -15.28 0.99
CA GLY A 141 23.79 -15.06 1.38
C GLY A 141 23.97 -13.93 2.41
N THR A 142 25.14 -13.91 3.03
CA THR A 142 25.59 -12.89 4.00
C THR A 142 26.94 -12.28 3.65
N ASP A 143 27.57 -12.72 2.56
CA ASP A 143 28.76 -12.07 2.03
C ASP A 143 28.41 -10.76 1.29
N ALA A 144 29.43 -10.10 0.71
CA ALA A 144 29.27 -8.84 -0.01
C ALA A 144 28.34 -8.93 -1.24
N ALA A 145 28.18 -10.13 -1.82
CA ALA A 145 27.28 -10.38 -2.96
C ALA A 145 25.88 -10.84 -2.51
N GLY A 146 25.67 -11.00 -1.20
CA GLY A 146 24.43 -11.46 -0.60
C GLY A 146 23.58 -10.35 0.03
N GLY A 147 22.49 -10.76 0.68
CA GLY A 147 21.55 -9.89 1.36
C GLY A 147 20.53 -9.18 0.46
N PRO A 148 19.55 -8.48 1.08
CA PRO A 148 18.40 -7.91 0.38
C PRO A 148 18.78 -6.91 -0.73
N GLY A 149 19.87 -6.18 -0.55
CA GLY A 149 20.37 -5.21 -1.54
C GLY A 149 20.79 -5.84 -2.86
N ASN A 150 21.11 -7.14 -2.87
CA ASN A 150 21.62 -7.87 -4.03
C ASN A 150 20.56 -8.80 -4.68
N ILE A 151 19.29 -8.65 -4.30
CA ILE A 151 18.17 -9.39 -4.88
C ILE A 151 17.71 -8.68 -6.15
N GLN A 152 17.96 -9.28 -7.32
CA GLN A 152 17.75 -8.66 -8.62
C GLN A 152 16.27 -8.36 -8.90
N TRP A 153 15.37 -9.31 -8.64
CA TRP A 153 13.94 -9.07 -8.85
C TRP A 153 13.40 -7.96 -7.94
N LEU A 154 13.97 -7.80 -6.74
CA LEU A 154 13.56 -6.77 -5.79
C LEU A 154 13.93 -5.38 -6.30
N GLN A 155 15.14 -5.23 -6.85
CA GLN A 155 15.59 -3.99 -7.50
C GLN A 155 14.71 -3.64 -8.72
N LEU A 156 14.35 -4.63 -9.53
CA LEU A 156 13.44 -4.44 -10.67
C LEU A 156 12.04 -4.00 -10.21
N MET A 157 11.53 -4.54 -9.11
CA MET A 157 10.26 -4.09 -8.54
C MET A 157 10.33 -2.65 -8.05
N LEU A 158 11.40 -2.24 -7.37
CA LEU A 158 11.58 -0.85 -6.95
C LEU A 158 11.67 0.10 -8.16
N THR A 159 12.38 -0.31 -9.22
CA THR A 159 12.43 0.43 -10.49
C THR A 159 11.03 0.56 -11.12
N ALA A 160 10.22 -0.50 -11.07
CA ALA A 160 8.84 -0.47 -11.56
C ALA A 160 7.96 0.48 -10.72
N ALA A 161 8.18 0.53 -9.40
CA ALA A 161 7.50 1.49 -8.52
C ALA A 161 7.80 2.94 -8.91
N ASP A 162 9.06 3.26 -9.19
CA ASP A 162 9.46 4.60 -9.64
C ASP A 162 8.83 4.97 -10.98
N LYS A 163 8.77 4.03 -11.93
CA LYS A 163 8.11 4.23 -13.22
C LYS A 163 6.61 4.45 -13.09
N LEU A 164 5.93 3.72 -12.19
CA LEU A 164 4.51 3.91 -11.91
C LEU A 164 4.23 5.32 -11.35
N ASP A 165 5.07 5.80 -10.44
CA ASP A 165 4.90 7.14 -9.87
C ASP A 165 5.16 8.23 -10.90
N ALA A 166 6.20 8.07 -11.74
CA ALA A 166 6.48 8.99 -12.84
C ALA A 166 5.32 9.06 -13.84
N ALA A 167 4.73 7.92 -14.21
CA ALA A 167 3.58 7.86 -15.10
C ALA A 167 2.36 8.57 -14.51
N LYS A 168 2.09 8.39 -13.21
CA LYS A 168 0.99 9.08 -12.51
C LYS A 168 1.19 10.59 -12.49
N GLN A 169 2.41 11.05 -12.22
CA GLN A 169 2.73 12.48 -12.24
C GLN A 169 2.57 13.07 -13.64
N ALA A 170 3.01 12.36 -14.69
CA ALA A 170 2.83 12.79 -16.06
C ALA A 170 1.35 12.90 -16.45
N ALA A 171 0.53 11.93 -16.07
CA ALA A 171 -0.92 11.96 -16.29
C ALA A 171 -1.60 13.14 -15.59
N ALA A 172 -1.23 13.41 -14.33
CA ALA A 172 -1.76 14.56 -13.58
C ALA A 172 -1.40 15.90 -14.24
N LYS A 173 -0.17 16.04 -14.76
CA LYS A 173 0.26 17.23 -15.50
C LYS A 173 -0.51 17.40 -16.81
N ALA A 174 -0.73 16.33 -17.56
CA ALA A 174 -1.50 16.37 -18.80
C ALA A 174 -2.95 16.79 -18.54
N TYR A 175 -3.58 16.24 -17.50
CA TYR A 175 -4.93 16.63 -17.08
C TYR A 175 -5.00 18.12 -16.69
N ALA A 176 -4.05 18.62 -15.91
CA ALA A 176 -3.99 20.03 -15.54
C ALA A 176 -3.85 20.95 -16.77
N LEU A 177 -3.03 20.55 -17.75
CA LEU A 177 -2.88 21.29 -19.00
C LEU A 177 -4.17 21.29 -19.83
N GLU A 178 -4.86 20.15 -19.91
CA GLU A 178 -6.16 20.06 -20.58
C GLU A 178 -7.20 20.98 -19.92
N GLN A 179 -7.29 20.99 -18.58
CA GLN A 179 -8.17 21.91 -17.86
C GLN A 179 -7.83 23.38 -18.13
N HIS A 180 -6.53 23.69 -18.24
CA HIS A 180 -6.08 25.04 -18.61
C HIS A 180 -6.52 25.39 -20.04
N LEU A 181 -6.33 24.50 -21.02
CA LEU A 181 -6.77 24.69 -22.40
C LEU A 181 -8.30 24.88 -22.52
N LEU A 182 -9.08 24.10 -21.77
CA LEU A 182 -10.54 24.26 -21.72
C LEU A 182 -10.94 25.61 -21.12
N SER A 183 -10.26 26.06 -20.07
CA SER A 183 -10.45 27.40 -19.49
C SER A 183 -10.15 28.50 -20.50
N LEU A 184 -9.01 28.42 -21.22
CA LEU A 184 -8.65 29.39 -22.26
C LEU A 184 -9.69 29.43 -23.38
N LYS A 185 -10.16 28.27 -23.85
CA LYS A 185 -11.21 28.19 -24.86
C LYS A 185 -12.49 28.88 -24.40
N LYS A 186 -12.88 28.72 -23.14
CA LYS A 186 -14.06 29.38 -22.57
C LYS A 186 -13.87 30.90 -22.52
N THR A 187 -12.71 31.37 -22.08
CA THR A 187 -12.37 32.80 -22.07
C THR A 187 -12.42 33.40 -23.47
N LEU A 188 -11.84 32.72 -24.48
CA LEU A 188 -11.90 33.17 -25.87
C LEU A 188 -13.35 33.25 -26.39
N ALA A 189 -14.19 32.25 -26.09
CA ALA A 189 -15.60 32.26 -26.49
C ALA A 189 -16.38 33.41 -25.84
N THR A 190 -16.07 33.78 -24.58
CA THR A 190 -16.67 34.96 -23.93
C THR A 190 -16.23 36.28 -24.55
N LEU A 191 -14.97 36.39 -25.01
CA LEU A 191 -14.52 37.58 -25.73
C LEU A 191 -15.18 37.72 -27.10
N ASP A 192 -15.31 36.62 -27.86
CA ASP A 192 -15.84 36.61 -29.23
C ASP A 192 -17.34 36.96 -29.29
N THR A 193 -18.09 36.53 -28.28
CA THR A 193 -19.53 36.83 -28.17
C THR A 193 -19.83 38.24 -27.65
N GLY A 194 -18.81 39.08 -27.43
CA GLY A 194 -18.96 40.46 -26.94
C GLY A 194 -19.64 40.56 -25.57
N THR A 195 -19.83 39.44 -24.87
CA THR A 195 -20.43 39.43 -23.54
C THR A 195 -19.31 39.71 -22.54
N THR A 196 -18.97 40.98 -22.38
CA THR A 196 -18.22 41.42 -21.20
C THR A 196 -19.08 41.13 -19.97
N ALA A 197 -18.84 39.99 -19.32
CA ALA A 197 -19.04 39.96 -17.88
C ALA A 197 -18.05 40.97 -17.30
N GLU A 198 -18.56 42.01 -16.65
CA GLU A 198 -17.75 43.07 -16.05
C GLU A 198 -16.63 42.47 -15.17
N PRO A 199 -15.38 42.94 -15.30
CA PRO A 199 -14.35 42.59 -14.35
C PRO A 199 -14.64 43.37 -13.06
N THR A 200 -15.01 42.69 -11.98
CA THR A 200 -14.84 43.25 -10.64
C THR A 200 -13.34 43.31 -10.35
N SER A 201 -12.70 44.37 -10.83
CA SER A 201 -11.38 44.79 -10.40
C SER A 201 -11.44 45.12 -8.90
N LYS A 202 -10.69 44.37 -8.10
CA LYS A 202 -9.94 44.94 -6.98
C LYS A 202 -8.53 44.37 -7.03
N VAL A 203 -7.64 45.15 -7.65
CA VAL A 203 -6.21 45.08 -7.37
C VAL A 203 -5.99 45.88 -6.10
N ASP A 204 -5.37 45.26 -5.10
CA ASP A 204 -4.43 45.98 -4.26
C ASP A 204 -3.21 45.10 -3.96
N THR A 205 -2.10 45.59 -4.50
CA THR A 205 -0.66 45.47 -4.23
C THR A 205 -0.11 44.48 -3.17
N GLN A 206 0.93 43.78 -3.63
CA GLN A 206 1.92 42.82 -3.08
C GLN A 206 2.71 43.25 -1.78
N PRO A 207 3.74 42.50 -1.30
CA PRO A 207 3.79 41.29 -0.44
C PRO A 207 4.42 41.50 0.97
N GLY A 208 4.25 40.54 1.89
CA GLY A 208 5.08 40.44 3.11
C GLY A 208 4.76 39.24 4.03
N THR A 209 5.60 38.19 3.96
CA THR A 209 6.03 37.20 4.98
C THR A 209 5.10 36.71 6.12
N ILE A 210 4.75 35.39 6.06
CA ILE A 210 4.86 34.28 7.08
C ILE A 210 4.79 34.71 8.58
N GLN A 211 3.92 34.23 9.50
CA GLN A 211 3.43 32.87 9.82
C GLN A 211 2.23 32.89 10.81
N ASP A 212 1.43 31.82 10.76
CA ASP A 212 0.70 31.10 11.84
C ASP A 212 -0.24 31.81 12.85
N LYS A 213 -1.57 31.63 12.70
CA LYS A 213 -2.40 30.64 13.45
C LYS A 213 -3.89 30.83 13.17
N GLN A 214 -4.47 29.79 12.56
CA GLN A 214 -5.75 29.14 12.88
C GLN A 214 -6.83 29.97 13.63
N GLN A 215 -7.94 30.27 12.95
CA GLN A 215 -9.23 29.56 13.13
C GLN A 215 -10.42 30.46 12.72
N ASP A 216 -11.21 29.94 11.77
CA ASP A 216 -12.66 30.06 11.61
C ASP A 216 -13.33 31.44 11.76
N THR A 217 -13.78 32.01 10.64
CA THR A 217 -14.86 33.03 10.60
C THR A 217 -15.27 33.43 9.16
N GLY A 218 -14.51 33.05 8.13
CA GLY A 218 -14.74 33.54 6.76
C GLY A 218 -15.91 32.93 5.97
N LYS A 219 -16.66 31.95 6.50
CA LYS A 219 -17.62 31.16 5.69
C LYS A 219 -19.09 31.58 5.83
N GLN A 220 -19.41 32.54 6.70
CA GLN A 220 -20.81 32.88 7.02
C GLN A 220 -21.41 34.01 6.16
N THR A 221 -20.59 34.79 5.44
CA THR A 221 -21.04 35.99 4.68
C THR A 221 -21.31 35.74 3.18
N GLU A 222 -21.19 34.50 2.70
CA GLU A 222 -21.35 34.17 1.26
C GLU A 222 -22.55 33.25 0.95
N CYS A 223 -23.32 32.83 1.94
CA CYS A 223 -24.47 31.96 1.74
C CYS A 223 -25.60 32.62 0.91
N GLU A 224 -25.83 33.92 1.11
CA GLU A 224 -26.93 34.67 0.48
C GLU A 224 -26.71 34.96 -1.01
N LYS A 225 -25.48 34.80 -1.51
CA LYS A 225 -25.13 34.98 -2.94
C LYS A 225 -25.44 33.74 -3.79
N HIS A 226 -25.95 32.66 -3.18
CA HIS A 226 -26.25 31.40 -3.85
C HIS A 226 -27.76 31.17 -3.95
N THR A 227 -28.38 31.71 -5.00
CA THR A 227 -29.74 31.38 -5.44
C THR A 227 -29.73 30.11 -6.30
N ASP A 228 -30.84 29.37 -6.30
CA ASP A 228 -31.06 28.16 -7.12
C ASP A 228 -30.15 26.94 -6.83
N LYS A 229 -29.73 26.75 -5.58
CA LYS A 229 -29.01 25.55 -5.14
C LYS A 229 -29.92 24.57 -4.40
N THR A 230 -29.62 23.27 -4.47
CA THR A 230 -30.35 22.25 -3.70
C THR A 230 -29.91 22.22 -2.23
N ALA A 231 -30.72 21.62 -1.36
CA ALA A 231 -30.42 21.53 0.08
C ALA A 231 -29.05 20.88 0.37
N GLU A 232 -28.64 19.89 -0.43
CA GLU A 232 -27.35 19.19 -0.32
C GLU A 232 -26.16 20.09 -0.68
N GLN A 233 -26.35 20.95 -1.68
CA GLN A 233 -25.34 21.92 -2.11
C GLN A 233 -25.18 23.04 -1.08
N CYS A 234 -26.26 23.53 -0.47
CA CYS A 234 -26.18 24.49 0.63
C CYS A 234 -25.47 23.90 1.86
N LYS A 235 -25.78 22.65 2.22
CA LYS A 235 -25.16 21.95 3.36
C LYS A 235 -23.65 21.75 3.17
N SER A 236 -23.22 21.43 1.94
CA SER A 236 -21.80 21.31 1.59
C SER A 236 -21.04 22.64 1.69
N LEU A 237 -21.75 23.76 1.57
CA LEU A 237 -21.20 25.10 1.74
C LEU A 237 -21.18 25.56 3.20
N GLY A 238 -21.84 24.83 4.11
CA GLY A 238 -21.98 25.21 5.53
C GLY A 238 -23.17 26.12 5.80
N CYS A 239 -24.08 26.28 4.84
CA CYS A 239 -25.26 27.13 4.88
C CYS A 239 -26.54 26.30 5.13
N ASP A 240 -27.61 26.93 5.63
CA ASP A 240 -28.94 26.32 5.72
C ASP A 240 -29.72 26.53 4.41
N TYR A 241 -30.66 25.64 4.10
CA TYR A 241 -31.52 25.78 2.93
C TYR A 241 -32.88 26.37 3.30
N ASP A 242 -33.27 27.43 2.60
CA ASP A 242 -34.61 28.01 2.64
C ASP A 242 -35.46 27.37 1.53
N ALA A 243 -36.36 26.45 1.91
CA ALA A 243 -37.20 25.72 0.97
C ALA A 243 -38.32 26.59 0.36
N GLU A 244 -38.71 27.68 1.03
CA GLU A 244 -39.79 28.57 0.60
C GLU A 244 -39.31 29.52 -0.50
N ASN A 245 -38.07 30.00 -0.37
CA ASN A 245 -37.41 30.87 -1.35
C ASN A 245 -36.38 30.16 -2.25
N LYS A 246 -36.22 28.84 -2.10
CA LYS A 246 -35.28 27.98 -2.84
C LYS A 246 -33.84 28.51 -2.89
N LYS A 247 -33.32 29.01 -1.77
CA LYS A 247 -31.98 29.63 -1.68
C LYS A 247 -31.21 29.17 -0.44
N CYS A 248 -29.89 29.33 -0.44
CA CYS A 248 -29.10 29.12 0.76
C CYS A 248 -29.17 30.35 1.68
N LYS A 249 -29.19 30.16 3.01
CA LYS A 249 -29.13 31.20 4.03
C LYS A 249 -28.03 30.90 5.05
N SER A 250 -27.50 31.94 5.70
CA SER A 250 -26.52 31.77 6.77
C SER A 250 -27.16 31.09 7.97
N LYS A 251 -26.39 30.22 8.64
CA LYS A 251 -26.82 29.61 9.90
C LYS A 251 -27.00 30.69 10.95
N ALA A 252 -28.17 30.72 11.61
CA ALA A 252 -28.39 31.57 12.77
C ALA A 252 -27.53 31.03 13.93
N GLY A 253 -26.56 31.83 14.38
CA GLY A 253 -25.78 31.49 15.57
C GLY A 253 -26.62 31.68 16.82
N THR A 254 -26.69 30.66 17.67
CA THR A 254 -27.12 30.77 19.06
C THR A 254 -26.19 31.77 19.76
N GLU A 255 -26.75 32.88 20.25
CA GLU A 255 -26.03 33.88 21.02
C GLU A 255 -25.35 33.24 22.23
N ASN A 256 -24.03 33.40 22.33
CA ASN A 256 -23.31 33.16 23.56
C ASN A 256 -23.17 34.52 24.25
N THR A 257 -24.08 34.83 25.18
CA THR A 257 -23.91 35.96 26.11
C THR A 257 -22.88 35.57 27.17
N ALA A 258 -21.78 36.32 27.24
CA ALA A 258 -20.90 36.33 28.41
C ALA A 258 -21.22 37.57 29.25
N ALA A 259 -21.59 37.38 30.52
CA ALA A 259 -21.37 38.37 31.58
C ALA A 259 -21.41 37.71 32.98
N GLU A 260 -20.27 37.88 33.65
CA GLU A 260 -19.88 37.78 35.05
C GLU A 260 -20.89 37.85 36.22
N THR A 261 -20.55 37.04 37.24
CA THR A 261 -20.57 37.26 38.72
C THR A 261 -21.90 37.39 39.49
N GLY A 262 -22.10 36.47 40.44
CA GLY A 262 -23.07 36.58 41.55
C GLY A 262 -23.04 35.35 42.47
N ASN A 263 -22.48 35.54 43.67
CA ASN A 263 -22.30 34.58 44.76
C ASN A 263 -23.63 34.07 45.35
N ASP A 264 -23.78 32.76 45.59
CA ASP A 264 -24.35 32.26 46.87
C ASP A 264 -24.10 30.77 47.10
N LYS A 265 -23.74 30.48 48.36
CA LYS A 265 -23.48 29.15 48.93
C LYS A 265 -24.79 28.41 49.16
N THR A 266 -24.85 27.10 48.88
CA THR A 266 -25.41 26.14 49.84
C THR A 266 -24.83 24.74 49.59
N GLU A 267 -24.22 24.18 50.63
CA GLU A 267 -23.82 22.77 50.77
C GLU A 267 -25.07 21.88 50.86
N GLU A 268 -25.11 20.72 50.19
CA GLU A 268 -25.42 19.43 50.85
C GLU A 268 -25.34 18.21 49.92
N LYS A 269 -24.56 17.22 50.39
CA LYS A 269 -24.77 15.76 50.36
C LYS A 269 -25.79 15.16 49.37
N CYS A 270 -25.36 14.17 48.59
CA CYS A 270 -25.45 12.74 49.00
C CYS A 270 -24.91 11.80 47.94
N ALA A 271 -24.20 10.79 48.43
CA ALA A 271 -23.81 9.59 47.70
C ALA A 271 -24.97 8.57 47.63
N GLU A 272 -24.83 7.67 46.65
CA GLU A 272 -25.21 6.25 46.72
C GLU A 272 -26.69 5.84 46.59
N LYS A 273 -27.00 5.09 45.52
CA LYS A 273 -27.39 3.66 45.61
C LYS A 273 -27.71 3.07 44.23
N GLU A 274 -26.81 2.23 43.74
CA GLU A 274 -27.18 1.05 42.95
C GLU A 274 -27.02 -0.21 43.84
N GLN A 275 -27.81 -1.24 43.48
CA GLN A 275 -27.85 -2.63 43.97
C GLN A 275 -28.80 -2.95 45.14
N LYS A 276 -29.97 -3.50 44.79
CA LYS A 276 -30.24 -4.94 44.78
C LYS A 276 -31.72 -5.21 44.42
N GLY A 277 -31.95 -6.12 43.47
CA GLY A 277 -33.27 -6.65 43.13
C GLY A 277 -33.51 -6.71 41.63
#